data_AF-A0A7S4FE97-F1
#
_entry.id   AF-A0A7S4FE97-F1
#
_cell.length_a   1.000
_cell.length_b   1.000
_cell.length_c   1.000
_cell.angle_alpha   90.00
_cell.angle_beta   90.00
_cell.angle_gamma   90.00
#
_symmetry.space_group_name_H-M   'P 1'
#
loop_
_entity.id
_entity.type
_entity.pdbx_description
1 polymer ?
#
loop_
_entity_poly.entity_id
_entity_poly.type
_entity_poly.pdbx_seq_one_letter_code
_entity_poly.pdbx_strand_id
1 'polypeptide(L)'
;TVSADNGLLFQAPNEATGPARLQRKSSVTVACIEEATTIEQLLVAALPDKQQHIPEWVDALAGPSVCLTSMADVKRLDPQDICSLPVPPLVKGVLRDVLAVEAAKASEQQLVLQATKARAQAFLAPLRDRNMQPPLAGSKYFQDLKNYRLILTSEEILAAVRIVARRIESWCKGERIILVGILKGAFMFMSDLCRALLRPYSVYFMEASSYENARHQSDTVKVKEVAEAKFVDTQSHAPHKVVIVDELLDNGKTMQEIKQHFIQKLSATHTEQDILTVCLFSKKRERKWPEA
;
A
#
# COMPACT_ATOMS: atom_id res chain seq x y z
N THR A 1 38.97 6.60 -12.83
CA THR A 1 39.14 7.75 -13.75
C THR A 1 38.04 7.63 -14.79
N VAL A 2 36.91 8.33 -14.77
CA VAL A 2 36.50 9.73 -14.51
C VAL A 2 34.97 9.65 -14.21
N SER A 3 34.45 9.97 -13.01
CA SER A 3 33.81 11.25 -12.61
C SER A 3 32.82 11.80 -13.65
N ALA A 4 31.51 11.61 -13.54
CA ALA A 4 30.52 12.33 -12.70
C ALA A 4 29.67 13.31 -13.53
N ASP A 5 28.36 13.29 -13.24
CA ASP A 5 27.32 14.32 -13.37
C ASP A 5 27.15 15.12 -14.67
N ASN A 6 25.92 15.07 -15.20
CA ASN A 6 25.19 16.29 -15.54
C ASN A 6 23.67 16.03 -15.58
N GLY A 7 22.97 16.69 -14.67
CA GLY A 7 21.52 16.75 -14.61
C GLY A 7 20.94 17.62 -15.73
N LEU A 8 19.84 17.15 -16.31
CA LEU A 8 19.01 17.92 -17.23
C LEU A 8 17.79 18.43 -16.45
N LEU A 9 17.94 19.63 -15.88
CA LEU A 9 16.80 20.46 -15.47
C LEU A 9 16.24 21.14 -16.73
N PHE A 10 15.00 20.83 -17.07
CA PHE A 10 14.21 21.58 -18.05
C PHE A 10 13.87 22.96 -17.46
N GLN A 11 14.41 24.03 -18.04
CA GLN A 11 13.95 25.40 -17.83
C GLN A 11 12.79 25.71 -18.79
N ALA A 12 11.63 26.09 -18.26
CA ALA A 12 10.52 26.65 -19.03
C ALA A 12 10.66 28.20 -19.11
N PRO A 13 10.21 28.84 -20.21
CA PRO A 13 10.44 30.26 -20.46
C PRO A 13 9.51 31.19 -19.65
N ASN A 14 10.06 32.38 -19.34
CA ASN A 14 9.41 33.53 -18.69
C ASN A 14 8.26 34.08 -19.55
N GLU A 15 7.03 34.08 -19.02
CA GLU A 15 5.92 34.86 -19.56
C GLU A 15 5.42 35.95 -18.59
N ALA A 16 5.21 37.11 -19.20
CA ALA A 16 4.76 38.42 -18.73
C ALA A 16 3.94 38.51 -17.43
N THR A 17 4.36 39.44 -16.58
CA THR A 17 3.67 39.95 -15.39
C THR A 17 2.40 40.73 -15.73
N GLY A 18 1.24 40.14 -15.47
CA GLY A 18 -0.04 40.85 -15.25
C GLY A 18 -0.20 41.24 -13.77
N PRO A 19 -1.09 42.20 -13.43
CA PRO A 19 -1.14 42.76 -12.08
C PRO A 19 -1.55 41.70 -11.05
N ALA A 20 -0.72 41.54 -10.03
CA ALA A 20 -0.89 40.59 -8.94
C ALA A 20 -2.19 40.88 -8.16
N ARG A 21 -3.21 40.05 -8.40
CA ARG A 21 -4.38 39.95 -7.53
C ARG A 21 -3.88 39.39 -6.19
N LEU A 22 -3.93 40.20 -5.13
CA LEU A 22 -3.55 39.82 -3.76
C LEU A 22 -4.11 38.43 -3.41
N GLN A 23 -3.26 37.41 -3.45
CA GLN A 23 -3.59 36.08 -2.95
C GLN A 23 -3.70 36.17 -1.44
N ARG A 24 -4.91 35.96 -0.94
CA ARG A 24 -5.18 35.81 0.49
C ARG A 24 -4.37 34.61 0.97
N LYS A 25 -3.36 34.81 1.82
CA LYS A 25 -2.68 33.69 2.52
C LYS A 25 -3.75 32.99 3.36
N SER A 26 -4.17 31.79 2.99
CA SER A 26 -5.01 30.96 3.84
C SER A 26 -4.22 30.69 5.13
N SER A 27 -4.81 31.01 6.28
CA SER A 27 -4.17 30.74 7.59
C SER A 27 -4.19 29.25 7.94
N VAL A 28 -4.95 28.45 7.21
CA VAL A 28 -5.18 27.03 7.48
C VAL A 28 -4.27 26.18 6.61
N THR A 29 -3.54 25.26 7.24
CA THR A 29 -2.74 24.26 6.53
C THR A 29 -3.60 23.09 6.08
N VAL A 30 -3.18 22.39 5.03
CA VAL A 30 -3.87 21.17 4.55
C VAL A 30 -3.99 20.12 5.67
N ALA A 31 -2.94 19.97 6.49
CA ALA A 31 -2.94 19.05 7.63
C ALA A 31 -4.06 19.36 8.63
N CYS A 32 -4.28 20.64 8.97
CA CYS A 32 -5.37 21.05 9.86
C CYS A 32 -6.77 20.69 9.30
N ILE A 33 -6.95 20.75 7.98
CA ILE A 33 -8.21 20.36 7.32
C ILE A 33 -8.40 18.85 7.34
N GLU A 34 -7.32 18.08 7.18
CA GLU A 34 -7.35 16.62 7.13
C GLU A 34 -7.57 15.97 8.51
N GLU A 35 -7.03 16.56 9.56
CA GLU A 35 -7.12 16.06 10.94
C GLU A 35 -8.44 16.43 11.63
N ALA A 36 -9.14 17.46 11.15
CA ALA A 36 -10.39 17.91 11.75
C ALA A 36 -11.51 16.87 11.60
N THR A 37 -12.06 16.41 12.73
CA THR A 37 -13.18 15.47 12.76
C THR A 37 -14.55 16.16 12.85
N THR A 38 -14.57 17.42 13.33
CA THR A 38 -15.79 18.25 13.44
C THR A 38 -15.59 19.64 12.83
N ILE A 39 -16.70 20.31 12.50
CA ILE A 39 -16.68 21.69 11.98
C ILE A 39 -16.09 22.64 13.03
N GLU A 40 -16.42 22.45 14.31
CA GLU A 40 -15.86 23.24 15.41
C GLU A 40 -14.33 23.12 15.48
N GLN A 41 -13.79 21.89 15.46
CA GLN A 41 -12.34 21.67 15.48
C GLN A 41 -11.63 22.35 14.30
N LEU A 42 -12.22 22.25 13.10
CA LEU A 42 -11.73 22.93 11.92
C LEU A 42 -11.66 24.45 12.14
N LEU A 43 -12.75 25.06 12.63
CA LEU A 43 -12.81 26.50 12.84
C LEU A 43 -11.87 26.97 13.96
N VAL A 44 -11.70 26.19 15.03
CA VAL A 44 -10.77 26.51 16.12
C VAL A 44 -9.33 26.49 15.61
N ALA A 45 -8.95 25.47 14.84
CA ALA A 45 -7.62 25.38 14.23
C ALA A 45 -7.37 26.49 13.20
N ALA A 46 -8.39 26.85 12.42
CA ALA A 46 -8.29 27.85 11.38
C ALA A 46 -8.29 29.30 11.88
N LEU A 47 -8.99 29.56 12.99
CA LEU A 47 -9.34 30.88 13.50
C LEU A 47 -9.19 30.96 15.04
N PRO A 48 -8.00 30.73 15.59
CA PRO A 48 -7.78 30.66 17.05
C PRO A 48 -8.20 31.95 17.76
N ASP A 49 -7.96 33.12 17.17
CA ASP A 49 -8.31 34.44 17.73
C ASP A 49 -9.83 34.73 17.75
N LYS A 50 -10.66 33.79 17.29
CA LYS A 50 -12.11 33.93 17.19
C LYS A 50 -12.89 32.84 17.94
N GLN A 51 -12.22 32.08 18.78
CA GLN A 51 -12.80 30.93 19.49
C GLN A 51 -14.12 31.25 20.21
N GLN A 52 -14.24 32.44 20.80
CA GLN A 52 -15.46 32.88 21.48
C GLN A 52 -16.72 32.96 20.59
N HIS A 53 -16.56 33.11 19.27
CA HIS A 53 -17.67 33.24 18.31
C HIS A 53 -17.97 31.93 17.56
N ILE A 54 -17.09 30.92 17.69
CA ILE A 54 -17.22 29.66 16.95
C ILE A 54 -18.52 28.92 17.28
N PRO A 55 -18.96 28.81 18.56
CA PRO A 55 -20.22 28.12 18.88
C PRO A 55 -21.42 28.72 18.14
N GLU A 56 -21.52 30.05 18.10
CA GLU A 56 -22.59 30.76 17.37
C GLU A 56 -22.57 30.45 15.86
N TRP A 57 -21.39 30.37 15.25
CA TRP A 57 -21.26 30.04 13.83
C TRP A 57 -21.57 28.58 13.54
N VAL A 58 -21.19 27.66 14.43
CA VAL A 58 -21.52 26.23 14.31
C VAL A 58 -23.03 26.04 14.43
N ASP A 59 -23.68 26.72 15.38
CA ASP A 59 -25.15 26.69 15.53
C ASP A 59 -25.86 27.26 14.28
N ALA A 60 -25.35 28.36 13.73
CA ALA A 60 -25.89 28.96 12.50
C ALA A 60 -25.76 28.01 11.28
N LEU A 61 -24.67 27.24 11.20
CA LEU A 61 -24.47 26.20 10.17
C LEU A 61 -25.36 24.97 10.40
N ALA A 62 -25.56 24.56 11.65
CA ALA A 62 -26.40 23.44 12.02
C ALA A 62 -27.92 23.76 11.98
N GLY A 63 -28.28 25.04 11.86
CA GLY A 63 -29.66 25.50 11.82
C GLY A 63 -30.50 24.88 10.69
N PRO A 64 -31.82 24.85 10.83
CA PRO A 64 -32.75 24.09 9.98
C PRO A 64 -32.77 24.52 8.50
N SER A 65 -32.25 25.70 8.18
CA SER A 65 -32.15 26.21 6.80
C SER A 65 -30.85 25.80 6.10
N VAL A 66 -29.82 25.37 6.83
CA VAL A 66 -28.47 25.12 6.32
C VAL A 66 -28.05 23.66 6.52
N CYS A 67 -28.33 23.08 7.69
CA CYS A 67 -28.12 21.66 8.01
C CYS A 67 -26.70 21.13 7.79
N LEU A 68 -25.67 21.98 7.95
CA LEU A 68 -24.27 21.57 7.91
C LEU A 68 -23.84 21.11 9.30
N THR A 69 -23.89 19.80 9.54
CA THR A 69 -23.67 19.22 10.87
C THR A 69 -22.38 18.41 10.99
N SER A 70 -21.76 18.08 9.86
CA SER A 70 -20.57 17.25 9.81
C SER A 70 -19.54 17.74 8.79
N MET A 71 -18.29 17.27 8.93
CA MET A 71 -17.26 17.49 7.91
C MET A 71 -17.65 16.88 6.56
N ALA A 72 -18.42 15.79 6.54
CA ALA A 72 -18.93 15.20 5.30
C ALA A 72 -19.92 16.12 4.58
N ASP A 73 -20.69 16.94 5.31
CA ASP A 73 -21.60 17.91 4.70
C ASP A 73 -20.81 19.07 4.09
N VAL A 74 -19.82 19.60 4.82
CA VAL A 74 -18.93 20.65 4.31
C VAL A 74 -18.23 20.23 3.03
N LYS A 75 -17.69 19.01 2.97
CA LYS A 75 -16.99 18.47 1.79
C LYS A 75 -17.90 18.27 0.58
N ARG A 76 -19.23 18.23 0.77
CA ARG A 76 -20.23 18.06 -0.30
C ARG A 76 -20.88 19.37 -0.75
N LEU A 77 -20.53 20.50 -0.14
CA LEU A 77 -21.05 21.81 -0.51
C LEU A 77 -20.71 22.15 -1.97
N ASP A 78 -21.68 22.75 -2.67
CA ASP A 78 -21.38 23.48 -3.89
C ASP A 78 -20.66 24.80 -3.52
N PRO A 79 -19.53 25.14 -4.16
CA PRO A 79 -18.87 26.43 -3.95
C PRO A 79 -19.79 27.65 -4.08
N GLN A 80 -20.86 27.57 -4.87
CA GLN A 80 -21.84 28.65 -5.06
C GLN A 80 -22.69 28.89 -3.80
N ASP A 81 -23.00 27.82 -3.05
CA ASP A 81 -23.84 27.89 -1.85
C ASP A 81 -23.13 28.56 -0.67
N ILE A 82 -21.79 28.58 -0.66
CA ILE A 82 -21.02 29.20 0.43
C ILE A 82 -21.36 30.68 0.59
N CYS A 83 -21.69 31.38 -0.50
CA CYS A 83 -21.99 32.80 -0.47
C CYS A 83 -23.25 33.13 0.34
N SER A 84 -24.26 32.24 0.34
CA SER A 84 -25.54 32.44 1.04
C SER A 84 -25.52 32.02 2.50
N LEU A 85 -24.47 31.32 2.96
CA LEU A 85 -24.40 30.83 4.35
C LEU A 85 -24.49 31.98 5.38
N PRO A 86 -25.21 31.78 6.49
CA PRO A 86 -25.41 32.78 7.55
C PRO A 86 -24.20 32.87 8.48
N VAL A 87 -22.98 32.91 7.93
CA VAL A 87 -21.72 32.98 8.68
C VAL A 87 -20.79 34.06 8.11
N PRO A 88 -19.85 34.59 8.91
CA PRO A 88 -18.97 35.66 8.46
C PRO A 88 -18.05 35.27 7.29
N PRO A 89 -17.54 36.26 6.52
CA PRO A 89 -16.66 36.01 5.36
C PRO A 89 -15.38 35.21 5.66
N LEU A 90 -14.91 35.23 6.91
CA LEU A 90 -13.76 34.43 7.37
C LEU A 90 -14.12 32.94 7.46
N VAL A 91 -15.30 32.58 7.99
CA VAL A 91 -15.78 31.19 8.04
C VAL A 91 -16.02 30.67 6.63
N LYS A 92 -16.65 31.48 5.77
CA LYS A 92 -16.81 31.19 4.32
C LYS A 92 -15.47 30.94 3.64
N GLY A 93 -14.41 31.66 4.05
CA GLY A 93 -13.05 31.43 3.59
C GLY A 93 -12.55 30.03 3.94
N VAL A 94 -12.66 29.64 5.21
CA VAL A 94 -12.25 28.30 5.68
C VAL A 94 -13.00 27.19 4.94
N LEU A 95 -14.32 27.32 4.74
CA LEU A 95 -15.10 26.31 3.99
C LEU A 95 -14.66 26.19 2.52
N ARG A 96 -14.29 27.32 1.87
CA ARG A 96 -13.71 27.28 0.52
C ARG A 96 -12.34 26.60 0.50
N ASP A 97 -11.52 26.82 1.52
CA ASP A 97 -10.23 26.15 1.64
C ASP A 97 -10.41 24.63 1.75
N VAL A 98 -11.42 24.15 2.49
CA VAL A 98 -11.79 22.73 2.52
C VAL A 98 -12.17 22.20 1.14
N LEU A 99 -13.08 22.89 0.43
CA LEU A 99 -13.48 22.47 -0.92
C LEU A 99 -12.32 22.49 -1.91
N ALA A 100 -11.40 23.45 -1.80
CA ALA A 100 -10.20 23.51 -2.65
C ALA A 100 -9.27 22.32 -2.40
N VAL A 101 -9.08 21.90 -1.15
CA VAL A 101 -8.31 20.70 -0.80
C VAL A 101 -8.97 19.44 -1.36
N GLU A 102 -10.28 19.28 -1.20
CA GLU A 102 -11.01 18.13 -1.74
C GLU A 102 -10.99 18.09 -3.28
N ALA A 103 -11.12 19.25 -3.95
CA ALA A 103 -11.01 19.35 -5.40
C ALA A 103 -9.60 18.99 -5.90
N ALA A 104 -8.55 19.43 -5.19
CA ALA A 104 -7.17 19.05 -5.50
C ALA A 104 -6.95 17.53 -5.37
N LYS A 105 -7.47 16.91 -4.28
CA LYS A 105 -7.44 15.45 -4.10
C LYS A 105 -8.18 14.71 -5.20
N ALA A 106 -9.38 15.17 -5.56
CA ALA A 106 -10.16 14.56 -6.63
C ALA A 106 -9.44 14.63 -7.98
N SER A 107 -8.81 15.77 -8.28
CA SER A 107 -7.99 15.95 -9.49
C SER A 107 -6.79 15.00 -9.51
N GLU A 108 -6.04 14.90 -8.40
CA GLU A 108 -4.92 13.96 -8.28
C GLU A 108 -5.38 12.50 -8.43
N GLN A 109 -6.47 12.12 -7.78
CA GLN A 109 -7.06 10.78 -7.91
C GLN A 109 -7.49 10.48 -9.34
N GLN A 110 -8.04 11.46 -10.05
CA GLN A 110 -8.42 11.34 -11.46
C GLN A 110 -7.19 11.14 -12.36
N LEU A 111 -6.10 11.87 -12.12
CA LEU A 111 -4.84 11.68 -12.84
C LEU A 111 -4.27 10.28 -12.63
N VAL A 112 -4.23 9.80 -11.37
CA VAL A 112 -3.79 8.44 -11.04
C VAL A 112 -4.67 7.39 -11.72
N LEU A 113 -5.99 7.60 -11.72
CA LEU A 113 -6.95 6.70 -12.37
C LEU A 113 -6.75 6.66 -13.89
N GLN A 114 -6.56 7.82 -14.53
CA GLN A 114 -6.31 7.91 -15.97
C GLN A 114 -5.01 7.21 -16.35
N ALA A 115 -3.90 7.50 -15.66
CA ALA A 115 -2.60 6.86 -15.89
C ALA A 115 -2.69 5.34 -15.73
N THR A 116 -3.43 4.88 -14.73
CA THR A 116 -3.67 3.46 -14.48
C THR A 116 -4.45 2.79 -15.60
N LYS A 117 -5.54 3.42 -16.05
CA LYS A 117 -6.37 2.89 -17.14
C LYS A 117 -5.57 2.80 -18.43
N ALA A 118 -4.80 3.83 -18.77
CA ALA A 118 -3.93 3.84 -19.94
C ALA A 118 -2.90 2.70 -19.88
N ARG A 119 -2.27 2.50 -18.72
CA ARG A 119 -1.31 1.40 -18.50
C ARG A 119 -1.96 0.02 -18.68
N ALA A 120 -3.14 -0.19 -18.10
CA ALA A 120 -3.87 -1.45 -18.25
C ALA A 120 -4.28 -1.70 -19.72
N GLN A 121 -4.75 -0.65 -20.42
CA GLN A 121 -5.08 -0.73 -21.84
C GLN A 121 -3.85 -1.11 -22.69
N ALA A 122 -2.70 -0.49 -22.44
CA ALA A 122 -1.47 -0.81 -23.16
C ALA A 122 -1.02 -2.27 -22.94
N PHE A 123 -1.11 -2.77 -21.70
CA PHE A 123 -0.79 -4.16 -21.38
C PHE A 123 -1.75 -5.17 -22.06
N LEU A 124 -3.04 -4.86 -22.13
CA LEU A 124 -4.06 -5.74 -22.69
C LEU A 124 -4.12 -5.70 -24.23
N ALA A 125 -3.72 -4.59 -24.85
CA ALA A 125 -3.81 -4.39 -26.31
C ALA A 125 -3.20 -5.51 -27.18
N PRO A 126 -2.00 -6.05 -26.86
CA PRO A 126 -1.41 -7.13 -27.66
C PRO A 126 -1.98 -8.52 -27.31
N LEU A 127 -2.63 -8.68 -26.16
CA LEU A 127 -3.08 -9.99 -25.70
C LEU A 127 -4.28 -10.48 -26.50
N ARG A 128 -4.38 -11.80 -26.64
CA ARG A 128 -5.52 -12.48 -27.25
C ARG A 128 -5.89 -13.67 -26.39
N ASP A 129 -7.17 -13.97 -26.29
CA ASP A 129 -7.60 -15.22 -25.67
C ASP A 129 -7.38 -16.42 -26.61
N ARG A 130 -7.73 -17.61 -26.14
CA ARG A 130 -7.57 -18.87 -26.90
C ARG A 130 -8.33 -18.91 -28.23
N ASN A 131 -9.32 -18.03 -28.41
CA ASN A 131 -10.13 -17.91 -29.63
C ASN A 131 -9.69 -16.69 -30.47
N MET A 132 -8.50 -16.14 -30.20
CA MET A 132 -7.95 -14.95 -30.85
C MET A 132 -8.76 -13.67 -30.64
N GLN A 133 -9.61 -13.62 -29.60
CA GLN A 133 -10.40 -12.42 -29.28
C GLN A 133 -9.59 -11.48 -28.37
N PRO A 134 -9.69 -10.15 -28.58
CA PRO A 134 -9.03 -9.20 -27.70
C PRO A 134 -9.74 -9.16 -26.32
N PRO A 135 -8.99 -8.93 -25.22
CA PRO A 135 -9.53 -8.91 -23.86
C PRO A 135 -10.72 -7.99 -23.66
N LEU A 136 -10.68 -6.81 -24.30
CA LEU A 136 -11.65 -5.73 -24.11
C LEU A 136 -12.93 -5.90 -24.95
N ALA A 137 -13.04 -6.94 -25.78
CA ALA A 137 -14.19 -7.16 -26.67
C ALA A 137 -14.94 -8.47 -26.34
N GLY A 138 -15.47 -8.57 -25.11
CA GLY A 138 -16.38 -9.66 -24.75
C GLY A 138 -15.71 -11.03 -24.56
N SER A 139 -14.40 -11.07 -24.28
CA SER A 139 -13.73 -12.32 -23.95
C SER A 139 -14.29 -12.93 -22.67
N LYS A 140 -14.61 -14.23 -22.71
CA LYS A 140 -15.00 -15.01 -21.53
C LYS A 140 -13.84 -15.22 -20.55
N TYR A 141 -12.61 -14.83 -20.89
CA TYR A 141 -11.42 -15.00 -20.05
C TYR A 141 -11.00 -13.72 -19.34
N PHE A 142 -11.54 -12.57 -19.74
CA PHE A 142 -11.24 -11.26 -19.18
C PHE A 142 -12.52 -10.59 -18.65
N GLN A 143 -13.25 -11.30 -17.77
CA GLN A 143 -14.62 -10.93 -17.41
C GLN A 143 -14.74 -9.76 -16.42
N ASP A 144 -13.68 -9.42 -15.69
CA ASP A 144 -13.76 -8.45 -14.60
C ASP A 144 -12.73 -7.31 -14.69
N LEU A 145 -12.73 -6.64 -15.84
CA LEU A 145 -11.91 -5.46 -16.08
C LEU A 145 -12.40 -4.22 -15.30
N LYS A 146 -13.60 -4.28 -14.69
CA LYS A 146 -14.11 -3.21 -13.83
C LYS A 146 -13.46 -3.23 -12.46
N ASN A 147 -13.15 -4.42 -11.91
CA ASN A 147 -12.53 -4.55 -10.60
C ASN A 147 -11.02 -4.85 -10.66
N TYR A 148 -10.50 -5.41 -11.76
CA TYR A 148 -9.07 -5.70 -11.87
C TYR A 148 -8.27 -4.52 -12.41
N ARG A 149 -7.35 -4.05 -11.59
CA ARG A 149 -6.32 -3.06 -11.94
C ARG A 149 -5.00 -3.77 -12.17
N LEU A 150 -4.33 -3.48 -13.28
CA LEU A 150 -2.94 -3.89 -13.47
C LEU A 150 -2.06 -3.17 -12.44
N ILE A 151 -1.51 -3.92 -11.49
CA ILE A 151 -0.59 -3.40 -10.47
C ILE A 151 0.85 -3.56 -10.94
N LEU A 152 1.25 -4.79 -11.27
CA LEU A 152 2.57 -5.13 -11.80
C LEU A 152 2.44 -6.03 -13.03
N THR A 153 3.35 -5.82 -13.98
CA THR A 153 3.60 -6.70 -15.12
C THR A 153 4.48 -7.89 -14.71
N SER A 154 4.55 -8.91 -15.57
CA SER A 154 5.43 -10.06 -15.35
C SER A 154 6.90 -9.63 -15.26
N GLU A 155 7.30 -8.70 -16.12
CA GLU A 155 8.67 -8.19 -16.20
C GLU A 155 9.08 -7.46 -14.91
N GLU A 156 8.17 -6.69 -14.33
CA GLU A 156 8.38 -6.00 -13.05
C GLU A 156 8.46 -6.98 -11.88
N ILE A 157 7.61 -8.01 -11.86
CA ILE A 157 7.67 -9.08 -10.85
C ILE A 157 9.02 -9.80 -10.95
N LEU A 158 9.43 -10.22 -12.14
CA LEU A 158 10.72 -10.90 -12.36
C LEU A 158 11.92 -9.99 -12.01
N ALA A 159 11.84 -8.69 -12.28
CA ALA A 159 12.84 -7.74 -11.83
C ALA A 159 12.93 -7.66 -10.30
N ALA A 160 11.79 -7.58 -9.61
CA ALA A 160 11.72 -7.57 -8.15
C ALA A 160 12.25 -8.88 -7.55
N VAL A 161 11.88 -10.03 -8.12
CA VAL A 161 12.37 -11.36 -7.72
C VAL A 161 13.91 -11.41 -7.79
N ARG A 162 14.52 -10.90 -8.87
CA ARG A 162 15.99 -10.85 -8.99
C ARG A 162 16.66 -9.95 -7.95
N ILE A 163 15.98 -8.91 -7.48
CA ILE A 163 16.48 -8.07 -6.38
C ILE A 163 16.40 -8.86 -5.07
N VAL A 164 15.27 -9.52 -4.81
CA VAL A 164 15.06 -10.35 -3.61
C VAL A 164 16.05 -11.51 -3.55
N ALA A 165 16.24 -12.25 -4.64
CA ALA A 165 17.19 -13.36 -4.75
C ALA A 165 18.60 -12.92 -4.36
N ARG A 166 19.08 -11.78 -4.90
CA ARG A 166 20.40 -11.22 -4.54
C ARG A 166 20.53 -10.87 -3.06
N ARG A 167 19.44 -10.40 -2.44
CA ARG A 167 19.43 -10.11 -0.98
C ARG A 167 19.51 -11.39 -0.15
N ILE A 168 18.79 -12.44 -0.55
CA ILE A 168 18.87 -13.75 0.10
C ILE A 168 20.28 -14.34 -0.03
N GLU A 169 20.86 -14.29 -1.22
CA GLU A 169 22.25 -14.74 -1.49
C GLU A 169 23.29 -14.01 -0.63
N SER A 170 23.10 -12.71 -0.40
CA SER A 170 23.97 -11.94 0.49
C SER A 170 23.74 -12.28 1.97
N TRP A 171 22.49 -12.53 2.37
CA TRP A 171 22.14 -12.82 3.76
C TRP A 171 22.60 -14.21 4.21
N CYS A 172 22.56 -15.21 3.31
CA CYS A 172 22.92 -16.58 3.67
C CYS A 172 24.42 -16.80 3.92
N LYS A 173 25.29 -15.83 3.60
CA LYS A 173 26.75 -15.86 3.83
C LYS A 173 27.45 -17.12 3.32
N GLY A 174 26.89 -17.76 2.29
CA GLY A 174 27.42 -18.96 1.68
C GLY A 174 26.95 -20.29 2.28
N GLU A 175 26.11 -20.24 3.32
CA GLU A 175 25.45 -21.42 3.86
C GLU A 175 24.33 -21.92 2.93
N ARG A 176 23.98 -23.21 3.04
CA ARG A 176 22.93 -23.83 2.22
C ARG A 176 21.56 -23.24 2.59
N ILE A 177 20.74 -23.00 1.56
CA ILE A 177 19.41 -22.41 1.71
C ILE A 177 18.33 -23.49 1.68
N ILE A 178 17.31 -23.34 2.53
CA ILE A 178 16.03 -24.04 2.43
C ILE A 178 14.93 -23.02 2.21
N LEU A 179 14.26 -23.11 1.06
CA LEU A 179 13.08 -22.30 0.77
C LEU A 179 11.83 -23.02 1.28
N VAL A 180 11.02 -22.34 2.08
CA VAL A 180 9.77 -22.86 2.65
C VAL A 180 8.60 -22.07 2.08
N GLY A 181 7.85 -22.65 1.15
CA GLY A 181 6.73 -21.99 0.47
C GLY A 181 5.41 -22.25 1.19
N ILE A 182 4.69 -21.18 1.51
CA ILE A 182 3.36 -21.25 2.12
C ILE A 182 2.32 -21.43 1.01
N LEU A 183 1.69 -22.60 0.98
CA LEU A 183 0.66 -22.90 0.00
C LEU A 183 -0.67 -22.20 0.36
N LYS A 184 -1.46 -21.79 -0.63
CA LYS A 184 -1.27 -22.06 -2.07
C LYS A 184 -0.59 -20.91 -2.84
N GLY A 185 -0.78 -19.66 -2.42
CA GLY A 185 -0.47 -18.48 -3.24
C GLY A 185 1.02 -18.27 -3.52
N ALA A 186 1.90 -18.65 -2.59
CA ALA A 186 3.34 -18.44 -2.72
C ALA A 186 4.00 -19.27 -3.83
N PHE A 187 3.32 -20.27 -4.40
CA PHE A 187 3.96 -21.23 -5.32
C PHE A 187 4.58 -20.57 -6.56
N MET A 188 3.91 -19.55 -7.14
CA MET A 188 4.43 -18.83 -8.31
C MET A 188 5.68 -18.03 -7.95
N PHE A 189 5.60 -17.26 -6.86
CA PHE A 189 6.72 -16.47 -6.37
C PHE A 189 7.91 -17.36 -5.99
N MET A 190 7.63 -18.50 -5.34
CA MET A 190 8.62 -19.52 -5.02
C MET A 190 9.30 -20.06 -6.29
N SER A 191 8.53 -20.38 -7.34
CA SER A 191 9.08 -20.88 -8.60
C SER A 191 9.99 -19.86 -9.29
N ASP A 192 9.59 -18.59 -9.31
CA ASP A 192 10.40 -17.51 -9.84
C ASP A 192 11.69 -17.32 -9.02
N LEU A 193 11.58 -17.40 -7.69
CA LEU A 193 12.72 -17.26 -6.79
C LEU A 193 13.72 -18.40 -6.95
N CYS A 194 13.23 -19.65 -7.06
CA CYS A 194 14.04 -20.83 -7.36
C CYS A 194 14.88 -20.63 -8.62
N ARG A 195 14.28 -20.11 -9.70
CA ARG A 195 14.99 -19.83 -10.96
C ARG A 195 16.00 -18.69 -10.87
N ALA A 196 15.83 -17.80 -9.90
CA ALA A 196 16.67 -16.61 -9.74
C ALA A 196 17.85 -16.79 -8.77
N LEU A 197 17.78 -17.77 -7.85
CA LEU A 197 18.89 -18.12 -6.97
C LEU A 197 19.98 -18.85 -7.75
N LEU A 198 21.24 -18.58 -7.38
CA LEU A 198 22.41 -19.13 -8.06
C LEU A 198 23.05 -20.26 -7.25
N ARG A 199 22.82 -20.30 -5.94
CA ARG A 199 23.33 -21.35 -5.06
C ARG A 199 22.42 -22.57 -4.99
N PRO A 200 22.96 -23.75 -4.63
CA PRO A 200 22.14 -24.91 -4.31
C PRO A 200 21.20 -24.61 -3.14
N TYR A 201 19.92 -24.94 -3.33
CA TYR A 201 18.89 -24.84 -2.31
C TYR A 201 18.06 -26.13 -2.28
N SER A 202 17.35 -26.33 -1.18
CA SER A 202 16.27 -27.32 -1.09
C SER A 202 14.93 -26.57 -1.00
N VAL A 203 13.85 -27.19 -1.48
CA VAL A 203 12.50 -26.61 -1.41
C VAL A 203 11.63 -27.45 -0.49
N TYR A 204 10.88 -26.76 0.37
CA TYR A 204 9.87 -27.30 1.23
C TYR A 204 8.57 -26.55 1.00
N PHE A 205 7.44 -27.25 1.07
CA PHE A 205 6.12 -26.62 1.03
C PHE A 205 5.38 -26.95 2.29
N MET A 206 4.64 -25.97 2.78
CA MET A 206 3.75 -26.13 3.92
C MET A 206 2.39 -25.50 3.60
N GLU A 207 1.34 -26.07 4.16
CA GLU A 207 0.01 -25.50 4.08
C GLU A 207 -0.27 -24.83 5.42
N ALA A 208 -0.63 -23.55 5.38
CA ALA A 208 -1.09 -22.82 6.55
C ALA A 208 -2.60 -22.69 6.45
N SER A 209 -3.35 -23.57 7.13
CA SER A 209 -4.80 -23.44 7.18
C SER A 209 -5.21 -22.45 8.26
N SER A 210 -5.65 -21.26 7.85
CA SER A 210 -6.67 -20.53 8.60
C SER A 210 -8.02 -21.14 8.21
N TYR A 211 -8.52 -22.11 8.98
CA TYR A 211 -9.63 -22.96 8.53
C TYR A 211 -10.86 -22.16 8.07
N GLU A 212 -11.48 -22.65 7.00
CA GLU A 212 -12.76 -22.21 6.48
C GLU A 212 -13.77 -22.03 7.61
N ASN A 213 -14.17 -20.78 7.86
CA ASN A 213 -15.55 -20.39 8.05
C ASN A 213 -15.66 -18.87 8.10
N ALA A 214 -16.68 -18.36 7.43
CA ALA A 214 -16.96 -16.95 7.29
C ALA A 214 -16.85 -16.20 8.63
N ARG A 215 -16.17 -15.05 8.59
CA ARG A 215 -16.22 -13.94 9.57
C ARG A 215 -15.50 -14.03 10.91
N HIS A 216 -14.74 -15.08 11.24
CA HIS A 216 -13.95 -15.07 12.48
C HIS A 216 -12.49 -15.46 12.27
N GLN A 217 -11.57 -14.52 12.54
CA GLN A 217 -10.14 -14.79 12.69
C GLN A 217 -9.96 -15.71 13.91
N SER A 218 -9.62 -16.97 13.67
CA SER A 218 -9.36 -17.99 14.69
C SER A 218 -7.88 -18.41 14.68
N ASP A 219 -7.38 -18.86 15.83
CA ASP A 219 -6.05 -18.60 16.41
C ASP A 219 -5.00 -19.70 16.28
N THR A 220 -4.99 -20.55 15.25
CA THR A 220 -3.87 -21.51 15.11
C THR A 220 -3.66 -21.99 13.69
N VAL A 221 -2.47 -21.74 13.14
CA VAL A 221 -1.96 -22.36 11.90
C VAL A 221 -1.43 -23.77 12.21
N LYS A 222 -1.98 -24.81 11.56
CA LYS A 222 -1.42 -26.17 11.62
C LYS A 222 -0.30 -26.34 10.60
N VAL A 223 0.95 -26.24 11.06
CA VAL A 223 2.13 -26.51 10.23
C VAL A 223 2.38 -28.02 10.15
N LYS A 224 2.52 -28.59 8.94
CA LYS A 224 3.01 -29.97 8.78
C LYS A 224 4.45 -30.06 9.31
N GLU A 225 4.68 -31.08 10.13
CA GLU A 225 5.87 -31.37 10.94
C GLU A 225 7.21 -30.83 10.38
N VAL A 226 7.85 -29.94 11.15
CA VAL A 226 9.22 -29.46 10.94
C VAL A 226 10.17 -30.46 11.60
N ALA A 227 10.79 -31.33 10.80
CA ALA A 227 11.76 -32.30 11.28
C ALA A 227 13.17 -31.72 11.19
N GLU A 228 13.81 -31.50 12.34
CA GLU A 228 15.12 -30.83 12.46
C GLU A 228 16.20 -31.40 11.55
N ALA A 229 16.26 -32.73 11.37
CA ALA A 229 17.22 -33.39 10.50
C ALA A 229 17.17 -32.93 9.03
N LYS A 230 16.08 -32.29 8.58
CA LYS A 230 15.96 -31.71 7.23
C LYS A 230 16.55 -30.30 7.11
N PHE A 231 16.87 -29.66 8.24
CA PHE A 231 17.29 -28.26 8.33
C PHE A 231 18.74 -28.09 8.79
N VAL A 232 19.50 -29.17 8.89
CA VAL A 232 20.92 -29.16 9.25
C VAL A 232 21.73 -29.95 8.25
N ASP A 233 23.02 -29.61 8.15
CA ASP A 233 23.98 -30.41 7.39
C ASP A 233 24.16 -31.79 8.04
N THR A 234 24.12 -32.85 7.23
CA THR A 234 24.11 -34.23 7.75
C THR A 234 25.43 -34.68 8.36
N GLN A 235 26.53 -33.98 8.11
CA GLN A 235 27.85 -34.33 8.65
C GLN A 235 28.26 -33.40 9.78
N SER A 236 28.15 -32.09 9.56
CA SER A 236 28.60 -31.06 10.51
C SER A 236 27.55 -30.65 11.53
N HIS A 237 26.27 -31.03 11.33
CA HIS A 237 25.13 -30.53 12.09
C HIS A 237 24.97 -29.01 12.08
N ALA A 238 25.65 -28.30 11.18
CA ALA A 238 25.51 -26.85 11.04
C ALA A 238 24.11 -26.50 10.51
N PRO A 239 23.46 -25.45 11.03
CA PRO A 239 22.14 -25.04 10.58
C PRO A 239 22.16 -24.62 9.11
N HIS A 240 21.09 -24.91 8.39
CA HIS A 240 20.82 -24.35 7.08
C HIS A 240 20.05 -23.04 7.23
N LYS A 241 20.25 -22.13 6.28
CA LYS A 241 19.52 -20.87 6.26
C LYS A 241 18.11 -21.09 5.74
N VAL A 242 17.11 -20.74 6.54
CA VAL A 242 15.69 -20.96 6.23
C VAL A 242 15.07 -19.68 5.69
N VAL A 243 14.43 -19.75 4.54
CA VAL A 243 13.69 -18.63 3.94
C VAL A 243 12.23 -19.01 3.79
N ILE A 244 11.37 -18.42 4.61
CA ILE A 244 9.92 -18.59 4.55
C ILE A 244 9.35 -17.62 3.51
N VAL A 245 8.60 -18.14 2.55
CA VAL A 245 8.13 -17.42 1.37
C VAL A 245 6.62 -17.43 1.31
N ASP A 246 6.04 -16.23 1.20
CA ASP A 246 4.59 -15.99 1.05
C ASP A 246 4.32 -15.03 -0.11
N GLU A 247 3.11 -15.01 -0.67
CA GLU A 247 2.79 -14.02 -1.72
C GLU A 247 2.46 -12.64 -1.15
N LEU A 248 1.88 -12.57 0.05
CA LEU A 248 1.27 -11.34 0.55
C LEU A 248 1.38 -11.18 2.06
N LEU A 249 2.09 -10.14 2.48
CA LEU A 249 2.08 -9.68 3.85
C LEU A 249 0.91 -8.69 4.07
N ASP A 250 -0.11 -9.16 4.79
CA ASP A 250 -1.22 -8.33 5.25
C ASP A 250 -0.95 -7.73 6.65
N ASN A 251 -1.47 -8.34 7.72
CA ASN A 251 -1.29 -7.85 9.09
C ASN A 251 -0.03 -8.42 9.78
N GLY A 252 0.56 -9.48 9.24
CA GLY A 252 1.75 -10.17 9.74
C GLY A 252 1.51 -11.40 10.61
N LYS A 253 0.25 -11.70 11.01
CA LYS A 253 -0.06 -12.79 11.96
C LYS A 253 0.47 -14.15 11.50
N THR A 254 0.03 -14.60 10.32
CA THR A 254 0.38 -15.92 9.78
C THR A 254 1.89 -16.08 9.61
N MET A 255 2.56 -15.06 9.09
CA MET A 255 4.01 -15.07 8.90
C MET A 255 4.75 -15.15 10.25
N GLN A 256 4.32 -14.38 11.25
CA GLN A 256 4.91 -14.43 12.58
C GLN A 256 4.69 -15.78 13.28
N GLU A 257 3.48 -16.35 13.20
CA GLU A 257 3.18 -17.67 13.77
C GLU A 257 4.06 -18.76 13.14
N ILE A 258 4.25 -18.73 11.82
CA ILE A 258 5.10 -19.69 11.12
C ILE A 258 6.57 -19.48 11.51
N LYS A 259 7.06 -18.24 11.49
CA LYS A 259 8.44 -17.93 11.91
C LYS A 259 8.71 -18.42 13.33
N GLN A 260 7.80 -18.15 14.27
CA GLN A 260 7.91 -18.61 15.65
C GLN A 260 7.84 -20.14 15.77
N HIS A 261 7.00 -20.80 14.98
CA HIS A 261 6.97 -22.24 14.92
C HIS A 261 8.32 -22.84 14.50
N PHE A 262 8.98 -22.26 13.49
CA PHE A 262 10.32 -22.68 13.06
C PHE A 262 11.37 -22.43 14.14
N ILE A 263 11.38 -21.25 14.77
CA ILE A 263 12.29 -20.92 15.88
C ILE A 263 12.14 -21.95 17.01
N GLN A 264 10.91 -22.26 17.41
CA GLN A 264 10.65 -23.23 18.49
C GLN A 264 11.12 -24.64 18.11
N LYS A 265 10.75 -25.11 16.92
CA LYS A 265 11.05 -26.48 16.47
C LYS A 265 12.52 -26.71 16.14
N LEU A 266 13.25 -25.66 15.76
CA LEU A 266 14.66 -25.72 15.41
C LEU A 266 15.57 -25.09 16.48
N SER A 267 15.05 -24.79 17.67
CA SER A 267 15.75 -24.05 18.73
C SER A 267 17.07 -24.67 19.20
N ALA A 268 17.26 -25.98 19.00
CA ALA A 268 18.52 -26.66 19.33
C ALA A 268 19.67 -26.31 18.37
N THR A 269 19.36 -25.88 17.14
CA THR A 269 20.36 -25.69 16.07
C THR A 269 20.29 -24.32 15.39
N HIS A 270 19.16 -23.62 15.46
CA HIS A 270 18.91 -22.37 14.75
C HIS A 270 18.63 -21.21 15.71
N THR A 271 19.06 -20.03 15.29
CA THR A 271 18.71 -18.75 15.90
C THR A 271 17.76 -17.97 15.00
N GLU A 272 17.20 -16.86 15.49
CA GLU A 272 16.35 -15.99 14.67
C GLU A 272 17.08 -15.44 13.43
N GLN A 273 18.41 -15.31 13.48
CA GLN A 273 19.21 -14.81 12.36
C GLN A 273 19.34 -15.82 11.22
N ASP A 274 18.98 -17.09 11.46
CA ASP A 274 19.01 -18.18 10.48
C ASP A 274 17.68 -18.32 9.75
N ILE A 275 16.65 -17.55 10.13
CA ILE A 275 15.30 -17.63 9.59
C ILE A 275 14.87 -16.25 9.03
N LEU A 276 14.73 -16.19 7.71
CA LEU A 276 14.28 -14.99 6.99
C LEU A 276 12.85 -15.19 6.46
N THR A 277 12.03 -14.15 6.53
CA THR A 277 10.69 -14.11 5.92
C THR A 277 10.71 -13.22 4.69
N VAL A 278 10.04 -13.64 3.62
CA VAL A 278 10.03 -12.94 2.33
C VAL A 278 8.62 -12.98 1.76
N CYS A 279 8.13 -11.81 1.33
CA CYS A 279 6.83 -11.67 0.68
C CYS A 279 6.97 -10.97 -0.67
N LEU A 280 6.20 -11.39 -1.67
CA LEU A 280 6.14 -10.68 -2.95
C LEU A 280 5.46 -9.31 -2.80
N PHE A 281 4.37 -9.26 -2.04
CA PHE A 281 3.62 -8.03 -1.77
C PHE A 281 3.57 -7.73 -0.28
N SER A 282 3.51 -6.44 0.06
CA SER A 282 3.18 -5.99 1.41
C SER A 282 2.15 -4.88 1.33
N LYS A 283 1.06 -5.02 2.10
CA LYS A 283 0.04 -3.98 2.17
C LYS A 283 0.51 -2.85 3.08
N LYS A 284 0.43 -1.61 2.58
CA LYS A 284 0.70 -0.40 3.37
C LYS A 284 -0.46 -0.16 4.35
N ARG A 285 -0.34 -0.68 5.56
CA ARG A 285 -1.25 -0.45 6.69
C ARG A 285 -0.48 -0.60 8.00
N GLU A 286 -1.04 -0.08 9.09
CA GLU A 286 -0.52 -0.34 10.42
C GLU A 286 -0.51 -1.86 10.69
N ARG A 287 0.65 -2.37 11.12
CA ARG A 287 0.84 -3.79 11.36
C ARG A 287 0.67 -4.07 12.85
N LYS A 288 -0.18 -5.07 13.15
CA LYS A 288 -0.26 -5.63 14.50
C LYS A 288 0.96 -6.50 14.84
N TRP A 289 1.66 -7.01 13.82
CA TRP A 289 2.83 -7.88 13.92
C TRP A 289 3.97 -7.32 13.05
N PRO A 290 4.72 -6.32 13.54
CA PRO A 290 5.72 -5.60 12.75
C PRO A 290 7.00 -6.40 12.46
N GLU A 291 7.30 -7.41 13.28
CA GLU A 291 8.50 -8.26 13.20
C GLU A 291 8.33 -9.49 12.28
N ALA A 292 7.15 -9.61 11.67
CA ALA A 292 6.76 -10.65 10.73
C ALA A 292 7.50 -10.55 9.38
#